data_AF-A0A2N9WS11-F1
#
_entry.id   AF-A0A2N9WS11-F1
#
_cell.length_a   1.000
_cell.length_b   1.000
_cell.length_c   1.000
_cell.angle_alpha   90.00
_cell.angle_beta   90.00
_cell.angle_gamma   90.00
#
_symmetry.space_group_name_H-M   'P 1'
#
loop_
_entity.id
_entity.type
_entity.pdbx_description
1 polymer ?
#
loop_
_entity_poly.entity_id
_entity_poly.type
_entity_poly.pdbx_seq_one_letter_code
_entity_poly.pdbx_strand_id
1 'polypeptide(L)'
;MKKIIIGLDMDIIPGRSIGGISLGDYDKDIIECINNKYVIEKYSFNNQLGSYALYKIHNGAISFTSDEQGVIIALWCEPPYKGSYKRKLYPGITALELKKISKTQEIIKGYLVIDKNFFIYYGMPDNIDDFNSFSDIDDKTIFNELYVGNLI
;
A
#
# COMPACT_ATOMS: atom_id res chain seq x y z
N MET A 1 -3.56 2.90 -26.74
CA MET A 1 -3.48 3.14 -25.29
C MET A 1 -4.38 2.16 -24.55
N LYS A 2 -3.86 1.53 -23.49
CA LYS A 2 -4.66 0.68 -22.60
C LYS A 2 -5.60 1.59 -21.82
N LYS A 3 -6.90 1.33 -21.80
CA LYS A 3 -7.85 2.10 -21.01
C LYS A 3 -7.70 1.68 -19.55
N ILE A 4 -6.95 2.44 -18.76
CA ILE A 4 -6.74 2.17 -17.34
C ILE A 4 -7.93 2.75 -16.57
N ILE A 5 -8.63 1.90 -15.82
CA ILE A 5 -9.71 2.32 -14.93
C ILE A 5 -9.14 2.37 -13.53
N ILE A 6 -9.20 3.54 -12.89
CA ILE A 6 -8.69 3.76 -11.54
C ILE A 6 -9.83 4.18 -10.63
N GLY A 7 -9.97 3.48 -9.50
CA GLY A 7 -11.03 3.67 -8.52
C GLY A 7 -10.51 3.57 -7.10
N LEU A 8 -11.07 4.37 -6.20
CA LEU A 8 -10.66 4.44 -4.79
C LEU A 8 -11.37 3.40 -3.90
N ASP A 9 -12.13 2.48 -4.50
CA ASP A 9 -12.95 1.47 -3.83
C ASP A 9 -12.79 0.06 -4.44
N MET A 10 -11.85 -0.10 -5.37
CA MET A 10 -11.63 -1.37 -6.06
C MET A 10 -10.97 -2.42 -5.16
N ASP A 11 -11.18 -3.70 -5.47
CA ASP A 11 -10.50 -4.77 -4.74
C ASP A 11 -8.97 -4.67 -4.88
N ILE A 12 -8.28 -4.99 -3.78
CA ILE A 12 -6.83 -5.11 -3.73
C ILE A 12 -6.44 -6.50 -4.22
N ILE A 13 -5.52 -6.57 -5.18
CA ILE A 13 -4.97 -7.82 -5.70
C ILE A 13 -3.56 -8.00 -5.11
N PRO A 14 -3.37 -8.96 -4.18
CA PRO A 14 -2.07 -9.18 -3.54
C PRO A 14 -0.95 -9.35 -4.56
N GLY A 15 0.18 -8.69 -4.30
CA GLY A 15 1.41 -8.78 -5.07
C GLY A 15 1.34 -8.12 -6.44
N ARG A 16 0.25 -7.38 -6.69
CA ARG A 16 -0.03 -6.88 -8.03
C ARG A 16 -0.58 -5.46 -8.05
N SER A 17 -1.78 -5.21 -7.51
CA SER A 17 -2.48 -3.96 -7.82
C SER A 17 -3.39 -3.45 -6.72
N ILE A 18 -3.52 -2.12 -6.68
CA ILE A 18 -4.42 -1.33 -5.83
C ILE A 18 -5.11 -0.32 -6.72
N GLY A 19 -6.43 -0.21 -6.61
CA GLY A 19 -7.21 0.81 -7.33
C GLY A 19 -7.08 0.79 -8.85
N GLY A 20 -6.70 -0.35 -9.44
CA GLY A 20 -6.45 -0.49 -10.88
C GLY A 20 -5.03 -0.14 -11.34
N ILE A 21 -4.16 0.33 -10.45
CA ILE A 21 -2.73 0.57 -10.70
C ILE A 21 -1.95 -0.70 -10.34
N SER A 22 -1.05 -1.17 -11.19
CA SER A 22 -0.23 -2.36 -10.92
C SER A 22 1.25 -2.04 -10.73
N LEU A 23 1.93 -2.87 -9.93
CA LEU A 23 3.38 -2.97 -9.95
C LEU A 23 3.86 -3.31 -11.38
N GLY A 24 4.90 -2.64 -11.83
CA GLY A 24 5.43 -2.77 -13.19
C GLY A 24 4.73 -1.92 -14.26
N ASP A 25 3.63 -1.23 -13.94
CA ASP A 25 3.06 -0.21 -14.84
C ASP A 25 4.00 1.02 -14.92
N TYR A 26 3.89 1.81 -15.99
CA TYR A 26 4.62 3.07 -16.14
C TYR A 26 3.83 4.23 -15.54
N ASP A 27 4.49 5.05 -14.73
CA ASP A 27 3.88 6.18 -14.04
C ASP A 27 3.20 7.16 -15.01
N LYS A 28 3.82 7.52 -16.13
CA LYS A 28 3.27 8.43 -17.13
C LYS A 28 1.90 7.99 -17.65
N ASP A 29 1.71 6.68 -17.86
CA ASP A 29 0.47 6.12 -18.40
C ASP A 29 -0.65 6.23 -17.36
N ILE A 30 -0.31 6.02 -16.09
CA ILE A 30 -1.21 6.21 -14.95
C ILE A 30 -1.60 7.69 -14.86
N ILE A 31 -0.62 8.59 -14.77
CA ILE A 31 -0.86 10.04 -14.58
C ILE A 31 -1.70 10.61 -15.71
N GLU A 32 -1.43 10.26 -16.97
CA GLU A 32 -2.23 10.69 -18.13
C GLU A 32 -3.70 10.24 -18.00
N CYS A 33 -3.97 9.06 -17.44
CA CYS A 33 -5.33 8.55 -17.27
C CYS A 33 -6.13 9.25 -16.16
N ILE A 34 -5.48 9.86 -15.17
CA ILE A 34 -6.16 10.37 -13.95
C ILE A 34 -5.92 11.83 -13.60
N ASN A 35 -5.06 12.55 -14.31
CA ASN A 35 -4.72 13.95 -14.01
C ASN A 35 -5.93 14.89 -13.87
N ASN A 36 -7.03 14.63 -14.59
CA ASN A 36 -8.24 15.44 -14.56
C ASN A 36 -9.26 14.97 -13.51
N LYS A 37 -9.03 13.85 -12.84
CA LYS A 37 -9.97 13.22 -11.90
C LYS A 37 -9.54 13.32 -10.44
N TYR A 38 -8.25 13.26 -10.19
CA TYR A 38 -7.71 13.26 -8.83
C TYR A 38 -6.59 14.30 -8.71
N VAL A 39 -6.46 14.85 -7.49
CA VAL A 39 -5.27 15.61 -7.12
C VAL A 39 -4.10 14.64 -7.02
N ILE A 40 -2.96 15.03 -7.59
CA ILE A 40 -1.74 14.22 -7.63
C ILE A 40 -0.60 15.08 -7.08
N GLU A 41 0.02 14.61 -6.00
CA GLU A 41 1.25 15.18 -5.47
C GLU A 41 2.43 14.32 -5.94
N LYS A 42 3.55 14.97 -6.28
CA LYS A 42 4.78 14.30 -6.71
C LYS A 42 5.96 14.81 -5.90
N TYR A 43 6.76 13.88 -5.38
CA TYR A 43 8.00 14.16 -4.68
C TYR A 43 9.13 13.34 -5.31
N SER A 44 10.15 14.03 -5.81
CA SER A 44 11.36 13.38 -6.34
C SER A 44 12.45 13.34 -5.28
N PHE A 45 13.12 12.19 -5.17
CA PHE A 45 14.19 11.98 -4.20
C PHE A 45 15.23 11.01 -4.75
N ASN A 46 16.45 11.11 -4.24
CA ASN A 46 17.57 10.28 -4.64
C ASN A 46 18.14 9.59 -3.40
N ASN A 47 18.62 8.36 -3.57
CA ASN A 47 19.40 7.66 -2.54
C ASN A 47 20.59 6.94 -3.21
N GLN A 48 21.30 6.09 -2.47
CA GLN A 48 22.47 5.36 -2.98
C GLN A 48 22.14 4.37 -4.11
N LEU A 49 20.87 3.97 -4.25
CA LEU A 49 20.38 3.00 -5.24
C LEU A 49 19.87 3.65 -6.52
N GLY A 50 19.52 4.94 -6.50
CA GLY A 50 19.04 5.65 -7.68
C GLY A 50 18.16 6.87 -7.40
N SER A 51 17.51 7.34 -8.46
CA SER A 51 16.53 8.42 -8.44
C SER A 51 15.12 7.84 -8.48
N TYR A 52 14.21 8.39 -7.69
CA TYR A 52 12.85 7.90 -7.55
C TYR A 52 11.83 9.04 -7.53
N ALA A 53 10.58 8.72 -7.86
CA ALA A 53 9.45 9.61 -7.72
C ALA A 53 8.34 8.94 -6.91
N LEU A 54 7.97 9.57 -5.80
CA LEU A 54 6.77 9.25 -5.03
C LEU A 54 5.58 10.04 -5.59
N TYR A 55 4.50 9.34 -5.89
CA TYR A 55 3.21 9.90 -6.25
C TYR A 55 2.19 9.59 -5.17
N LYS A 56 1.46 10.62 -4.72
CA LYS A 56 0.29 10.47 -3.84
C LYS A 56 -0.96 10.91 -4.59
N ILE A 57 -1.88 9.98 -4.81
CA ILE A 57 -3.16 10.23 -5.48
C ILE A 57 -4.22 10.45 -4.41
N HIS A 58 -4.97 11.55 -4.54
CA HIS A 58 -6.13 11.86 -3.71
C HIS A 58 -5.82 11.74 -2.20
N ASN A 59 -4.92 12.60 -1.72
CA ASN A 59 -4.49 12.66 -0.32
C ASN A 59 -3.92 11.31 0.19
N GLY A 60 -3.18 10.59 -0.66
CA GLY A 60 -2.53 9.33 -0.29
C GLY A 60 -3.44 8.10 -0.32
N ALA A 61 -4.70 8.23 -0.77
CA ALA A 61 -5.59 7.08 -0.95
C ALA A 61 -4.92 5.95 -1.74
N ILE A 62 -4.18 6.30 -2.79
CA ILE A 62 -3.25 5.39 -3.46
C ILE A 62 -1.93 6.12 -3.60
N SER A 63 -0.85 5.47 -3.19
CA SER A 63 0.50 6.00 -3.30
C SER A 63 1.41 4.98 -3.96
N PHE A 64 2.33 5.45 -4.80
CA PHE A 64 3.31 4.58 -5.44
C PHE A 64 4.64 5.29 -5.64
N THR A 65 5.71 4.50 -5.69
CA THR A 65 7.04 4.96 -6.06
C THR A 65 7.42 4.38 -7.41
N SER A 66 7.89 5.23 -8.32
CA SER A 66 8.54 4.80 -9.56
C SER A 66 10.05 4.98 -9.51
N ASP A 67 10.76 4.11 -10.23
CA ASP A 67 12.19 4.23 -10.49
C ASP A 67 12.50 5.30 -11.56
N GLU A 68 13.78 5.44 -11.91
CA GLU A 68 14.23 6.42 -12.91
C GLU A 68 13.72 6.13 -14.32
N GLN A 69 13.32 4.89 -14.62
CA GLN A 69 12.67 4.50 -15.87
C GLN A 69 11.15 4.77 -15.84
N GLY A 70 10.62 5.25 -14.72
CA GLY A 70 9.20 5.50 -14.51
C GLY A 70 8.40 4.23 -14.24
N VAL A 71 9.04 3.10 -13.92
CA VAL A 71 8.35 1.83 -13.60
C VAL A 71 7.92 1.87 -12.15
N ILE A 72 6.67 1.52 -11.87
CA ILE A 72 6.14 1.45 -10.51
C ILE A 72 6.73 0.24 -9.78
N ILE A 73 7.49 0.50 -8.73
CA ILE A 73 8.24 -0.51 -7.95
C ILE A 73 7.70 -0.71 -6.53
N ALA A 74 6.90 0.22 -6.01
CA ALA A 74 6.22 0.12 -4.73
C ALA A 74 4.82 0.72 -4.84
N LEU A 75 3.84 0.11 -4.18
CA LEU A 75 2.42 0.48 -4.29
C LEU A 75 1.68 0.17 -2.99
N TRP A 76 0.97 1.17 -2.46
CA TRP A 76 0.18 1.04 -1.24
C TRP A 76 -1.06 1.94 -1.25
N CYS A 77 -1.92 1.73 -0.27
CA CYS A 77 -3.10 2.56 -0.01
C CYS A 77 -3.23 2.89 1.47
N GLU A 78 -3.90 4.01 1.72
CA GLU A 78 -4.26 4.53 3.04
C GLU A 78 -5.71 5.05 2.98
N PRO A 79 -6.36 5.34 4.12
CA PRO A 79 -7.60 6.12 4.09
C PRO A 79 -7.33 7.45 3.35
N PRO A 80 -8.19 7.88 2.41
CA PRO A 80 -9.60 7.51 2.26
C PRO A 80 -9.92 6.38 1.26
N TYR A 81 -8.94 5.54 0.87
CA TYR A 81 -9.23 4.37 0.03
C TYR A 81 -10.18 3.39 0.75
N LYS A 82 -11.20 2.92 0.02
CA LYS A 82 -12.28 2.07 0.54
C LYS A 82 -12.23 0.64 0.03
N GLY A 83 -11.30 0.34 -0.87
CA GLY A 83 -11.10 -0.98 -1.41
C GLY A 83 -10.49 -1.94 -0.39
N SER A 84 -10.52 -3.23 -0.69
CA SER A 84 -10.06 -4.26 0.25
C SER A 84 -9.59 -5.52 -0.46
N TYR A 85 -8.81 -6.36 0.23
CA TYR A 85 -8.62 -7.74 -0.18
C TYR A 85 -9.66 -8.62 0.52
N LYS A 86 -10.50 -9.29 -0.28
CA LYS A 86 -11.56 -10.22 0.18
C LYS A 86 -12.50 -9.62 1.23
N ARG A 87 -12.70 -8.30 1.26
CA ARG A 87 -13.48 -7.60 2.31
C ARG A 87 -12.97 -7.85 3.74
N LYS A 88 -11.67 -8.16 3.86
CA LYS A 88 -11.02 -8.50 5.14
C LYS A 88 -9.86 -7.59 5.45
N LEU A 89 -8.95 -7.38 4.50
CA LEU A 89 -7.78 -6.52 4.70
C LEU A 89 -8.00 -5.21 3.95
N TYR A 90 -7.93 -4.10 4.66
CA TYR A 90 -8.21 -2.76 4.16
C TYR A 90 -7.46 -1.72 5.00
N PRO A 91 -7.10 -0.56 4.43
CA PRO A 91 -6.40 0.47 5.17
C PRO A 91 -7.28 1.06 6.29
N GLY A 92 -6.68 1.34 7.45
CA GLY A 92 -7.37 1.88 8.62
C GLY A 92 -7.97 0.81 9.54
N ILE A 93 -7.58 -0.46 9.37
CA ILE A 93 -8.02 -1.56 10.23
C ILE A 93 -7.33 -1.51 11.60
N THR A 94 -8.04 -1.89 12.66
CA THR A 94 -7.45 -1.98 14.01
C THR A 94 -6.73 -3.31 14.26
N ALA A 95 -5.77 -3.31 15.19
CA ALA A 95 -5.12 -4.53 15.68
C ALA A 95 -6.16 -5.55 16.20
N LEU A 96 -7.18 -5.10 16.91
CA LEU A 96 -8.27 -5.95 17.40
C LEU A 96 -9.04 -6.64 16.26
N GLU A 97 -9.34 -5.91 15.19
CA GLU A 97 -10.02 -6.49 14.03
C GLU A 97 -9.13 -7.51 13.34
N LEU A 98 -7.84 -7.21 13.16
CA LEU A 98 -6.87 -8.16 12.61
C LEU A 98 -6.81 -9.45 13.43
N LYS A 99 -6.75 -9.37 14.77
CA LYS A 99 -6.80 -10.53 15.69
C LYS A 99 -8.05 -11.39 15.46
N LYS A 100 -9.18 -10.79 15.13
CA LYS A 100 -10.46 -11.50 14.92
C LYS A 100 -10.55 -12.20 13.57
N ILE A 101 -9.95 -11.63 12.53
CA ILE A 101 -10.15 -12.09 11.14
C ILE A 101 -9.03 -13.00 10.61
N SER A 102 -7.92 -13.10 11.34
CA SER A 102 -6.71 -13.81 10.91
C SER A 102 -6.25 -14.85 11.94
N LYS A 103 -5.50 -15.83 11.45
CA LYS A 103 -4.93 -16.94 12.24
C LYS A 103 -3.50 -16.64 12.67
N THR A 104 -2.71 -15.98 11.82
CA THR A 104 -1.32 -15.61 12.14
C THR A 104 -1.04 -14.15 11.81
N GLN A 105 -0.22 -13.52 12.65
CA GLN A 105 0.29 -12.16 12.47
C GLN A 105 1.79 -12.18 12.77
N GLU A 106 2.61 -11.79 11.80
CA GLU A 106 4.06 -11.89 11.88
C GLU A 106 4.69 -10.54 11.49
N ILE A 107 5.59 -10.03 12.33
CA ILE A 107 6.33 -8.79 12.04
C ILE A 107 7.61 -9.18 11.29
N ILE A 108 7.75 -8.71 10.06
CA ILE A 108 8.85 -9.04 9.15
C ILE A 108 9.35 -7.76 8.50
N LYS A 109 10.64 -7.43 8.72
CA LYS A 109 11.31 -6.26 8.11
C LYS A 109 10.56 -4.93 8.31
N GLY A 110 9.91 -4.74 9.46
CA GLY A 110 9.11 -3.54 9.74
C GLY A 110 7.70 -3.53 9.12
N TYR A 111 7.19 -4.69 8.68
CA TYR A 111 5.84 -4.85 8.15
C TYR A 111 5.08 -5.94 8.90
N LEU A 112 3.77 -5.79 8.98
CA LEU A 112 2.88 -6.80 9.52
C LEU A 112 2.31 -7.68 8.41
N VAL A 113 2.66 -8.97 8.46
CA VAL A 113 2.16 -10.00 7.55
C VAL A 113 1.02 -10.77 8.20
N ILE A 114 -0.08 -10.90 7.47
CA ILE A 114 -1.29 -11.60 7.93
C ILE A 114 -1.42 -12.94 7.20
N ASP A 115 -1.66 -14.02 7.96
CA ASP A 115 -1.88 -15.37 7.44
C ASP A 115 -0.82 -15.86 6.44
N LYS A 116 0.45 -15.46 6.67
CA LYS A 116 1.60 -15.76 5.80
C LYS A 116 1.42 -15.31 4.34
N ASN A 117 0.60 -14.30 4.11
CA ASN A 117 0.43 -13.71 2.78
C ASN A 117 1.46 -12.61 2.56
N PHE A 118 2.61 -12.96 2.00
CA PHE A 118 3.73 -12.02 1.75
C PHE A 118 3.50 -11.07 0.57
N PHE A 119 2.32 -11.17 -0.07
CA PHE A 119 1.94 -10.35 -1.21
C PHE A 119 1.06 -9.15 -0.83
N ILE A 120 0.60 -9.09 0.42
CA ILE A 120 -0.17 -7.97 0.96
C ILE A 120 0.14 -7.83 2.45
N TYR A 121 0.60 -6.67 2.87
CA TYR A 121 1.14 -6.47 4.22
C TYR A 121 0.92 -5.03 4.69
N TYR A 122 0.83 -4.82 6.00
CA TYR A 122 0.67 -3.49 6.56
C TYR A 122 2.01 -2.87 6.91
N GLY A 123 2.17 -1.57 6.64
CA GLY A 123 3.23 -0.77 7.25
C GLY A 123 3.04 -0.72 8.76
N MET A 124 4.12 -0.84 9.52
CA MET A 124 4.06 -0.62 10.96
C MET A 124 3.81 0.88 11.23
N PRO A 125 2.85 1.24 12.09
CA PRO A 125 2.62 2.64 12.45
C PRO A 125 3.86 3.31 13.04
N ASP A 126 4.12 4.57 12.65
CA ASP A 126 5.35 5.32 13.01
C ASP A 126 5.63 5.41 14.53
N ASN A 127 4.60 5.29 15.36
CA ASN A 127 4.70 5.37 16.81
C ASN A 127 5.01 4.02 17.49
N ILE A 128 5.35 3.00 16.71
CA ILE A 128 5.53 1.61 17.17
C ILE A 128 6.96 1.17 16.80
N ASP A 129 7.91 1.41 17.71
CA ASP A 129 9.35 1.17 17.48
C ASP A 129 9.86 -0.09 18.24
N ASP A 130 9.32 -0.40 19.43
CA ASP A 130 9.91 -1.37 20.38
C ASP A 130 9.07 -2.65 20.59
N PHE A 131 8.62 -3.32 19.53
CA PHE A 131 7.80 -4.53 19.67
C PHE A 131 8.44 -5.76 19.04
N ASN A 132 8.58 -6.83 19.84
CA ASN A 132 9.08 -8.11 19.37
C ASN A 132 7.98 -8.98 18.75
N SER A 133 6.71 -8.70 19.06
CA SER A 133 5.58 -9.50 18.60
C SER A 133 4.30 -8.68 18.40
N PHE A 134 3.41 -9.15 17.52
CA PHE A 134 2.10 -8.52 17.31
C PHE A 134 1.20 -8.58 18.54
N SER A 135 1.38 -9.58 19.43
CA SER A 135 0.60 -9.69 20.67
C SER A 135 0.82 -8.54 21.64
N ASP A 136 1.95 -7.85 21.53
CA ASP A 136 2.31 -6.73 22.39
C ASP A 136 1.64 -5.41 21.95
N ILE A 137 1.01 -5.40 20.76
CA ILE A 137 0.38 -4.21 20.18
C ILE A 137 -1.01 -3.98 20.79
N ASP A 138 -1.26 -2.72 21.20
CA ASP A 138 -2.55 -2.25 21.70
C ASP A 138 -3.66 -2.48 20.66
N ASP A 139 -4.79 -3.03 21.12
CA ASP A 139 -5.95 -3.38 20.29
C ASP A 139 -6.52 -2.21 19.47
N LYS A 140 -6.32 -0.97 19.92
CA LYS A 140 -6.75 0.26 19.26
C LYS A 140 -5.76 0.80 18.24
N THR A 141 -4.57 0.20 18.14
CA THR A 141 -3.60 0.54 17.10
C THR A 141 -4.24 0.39 15.73
N ILE A 142 -4.08 1.41 14.89
CA ILE A 142 -4.63 1.45 13.55
C ILE A 142 -3.51 1.24 12.53
N PHE A 143 -3.70 0.30 11.61
CA PHE A 143 -2.82 0.07 10.48
C PHE A 143 -3.38 0.76 9.25
N ASN A 144 -2.86 1.96 8.95
CA ASN A 144 -3.34 2.77 7.84
C ASN A 144 -2.76 2.33 6.50
N GLU A 145 -1.48 2.00 6.44
CA GLU A 145 -0.80 1.70 5.18
C GLU A 145 -0.91 0.23 4.83
N LEU A 146 -1.52 -0.09 3.68
CA LEU A 146 -1.63 -1.44 3.15
C LEU A 146 -0.95 -1.54 1.79
N TYR A 147 0.12 -2.33 1.76
CA TYR A 147 1.00 -2.50 0.61
C TYR A 147 0.66 -3.75 -0.20
N VAL A 148 0.96 -3.71 -1.49
CA VAL A 148 1.09 -4.92 -2.33
C VAL A 148 2.52 -5.00 -2.86
N GLY A 149 3.08 -6.21 -2.93
CA GLY A 149 4.47 -6.42 -3.35
C GLY A 149 4.89 -7.86 -3.20
N ASN A 150 6.20 -8.11 -3.15
CA ASN A 150 6.76 -9.37 -2.68
C ASN A 150 7.72 -9.08 -1.52
N LEU A 151 7.33 -9.39 -0.28
CA LEU A 151 8.12 -9.05 0.91
C LEU A 151 9.34 -9.95 1.13
N ILE A 152 9.36 -11.13 0.49
CA ILE A 152 10.42 -12.15 0.63
C ILE A 152 11.33 -12.14 -0.58
#